data_AF-A0A7K2M998-F1
#
_entry.id   AF-A0A7K2M998-F1
#
_cell.length_a   1.000
_cell.length_b   1.000
_cell.length_c   1.000
_cell.angle_alpha   90.00
_cell.angle_beta   90.00
_cell.angle_gamma   90.00
#
_symmetry.space_group_name_H-M   'P 1'
#
loop_
_entity.id
_entity.type
_entity.pdbx_description
1 polymer ?
#
loop_
_entity_poly.entity_id
_entity_poly.type
_entity_poly.pdbx_seq_one_letter_code
_entity_poly.pdbx_strand_id
1 'polypeptide(L)'
;MPRFTPFDFGVTTVMSLFHQDWIHDGETAADVVAKYLAQSQDEQALAVRRDARLLNRLPSPTLEVLWEAGSQYMPAFHLVGGGAEWTRTVADLCDARLAAHAEVRALTGADAEEGAACLDAVVAEIEAVRLLPAEVRSALTECARRCSPDLAFRVLLKAISYAPAEITLSAARYARMEAIGSALRYGEFVVDSVAYLVEEA
;
A
#
# COMPACT_ATOMS: atom_id res chain seq x y z
N MET A 1 5.35 -15.50 -13.76
CA MET A 1 4.07 -15.80 -13.08
C MET A 1 3.51 -14.47 -12.57
N PRO A 2 2.19 -14.24 -12.65
CA PRO A 2 1.56 -13.09 -12.02
C PRO A 2 1.64 -13.20 -10.48
N ARG A 3 1.34 -12.10 -9.78
CA ARG A 3 1.12 -12.13 -8.33
C ARG A 3 0.00 -13.12 -7.98
N PHE A 4 -0.04 -13.59 -6.73
CA PHE A 4 -1.03 -14.57 -6.27
C PHE A 4 -2.50 -14.08 -6.36
N THR A 5 -2.74 -12.77 -6.55
CA THR A 5 -4.08 -12.15 -6.63
C THR A 5 -4.18 -11.19 -7.82
N PRO A 6 -5.36 -11.06 -8.45
CA PRO A 6 -5.61 -10.01 -9.42
C PRO A 6 -5.83 -8.62 -8.78
N PHE A 7 -6.06 -8.57 -7.46
CA PHE A 7 -6.38 -7.37 -6.68
C PHE A 7 -5.17 -6.80 -5.93
N ASP A 8 -5.38 -5.71 -5.20
CA ASP A 8 -4.41 -5.15 -4.26
C ASP A 8 -3.99 -6.16 -3.17
N PHE A 9 -2.79 -5.97 -2.62
CA PHE A 9 -2.19 -6.84 -1.61
C PHE A 9 -1.23 -6.07 -0.70
N GLY A 10 -0.87 -6.66 0.43
CA GLY A 10 0.11 -6.07 1.35
C GLY A 10 -0.44 -4.91 2.16
N VAL A 11 0.43 -4.01 2.63
CA VAL A 11 -0.01 -2.93 3.55
C VAL A 11 -1.07 -2.01 2.92
N THR A 12 -1.13 -1.88 1.60
CA THR A 12 -2.15 -1.07 0.92
C THR A 12 -3.57 -1.61 1.05
N THR A 13 -3.74 -2.93 1.30
CA THR A 13 -5.05 -3.47 1.67
C THR A 13 -5.44 -3.06 3.08
N VAL A 14 -4.48 -3.06 4.02
CA VAL A 14 -4.69 -2.56 5.39
C VAL A 14 -5.05 -1.07 5.38
N MET A 15 -4.36 -0.28 4.57
CA MET A 15 -4.68 1.15 4.41
C MET A 15 -6.13 1.37 3.92
N SER A 16 -6.64 0.47 3.08
CA SER A 16 -8.01 0.53 2.54
C SER A 16 -9.09 0.17 3.57
N LEU A 17 -8.73 -0.47 4.68
CA LEU A 17 -9.68 -0.76 5.77
C LEU A 17 -10.17 0.52 6.44
N PHE A 18 -9.40 1.61 6.37
CA PHE A 18 -9.75 2.88 6.97
C PHE A 18 -10.57 3.76 6.01
N HIS A 19 -11.74 3.25 5.63
CA HIS A 19 -12.79 4.01 4.92
C HIS A 19 -13.74 4.70 5.92
N GLN A 20 -14.68 5.52 5.44
CA GLN A 20 -15.52 6.39 6.29
C GLN A 20 -16.29 5.67 7.44
N ASP A 21 -16.55 4.37 7.27
CA ASP A 21 -17.39 3.55 8.15
C ASP A 21 -16.58 2.49 8.91
N TRP A 22 -15.24 2.58 8.90
CA TRP A 22 -14.35 1.55 9.46
C TRP A 22 -14.62 1.26 10.94
N ILE A 23 -15.13 2.25 11.68
CA ILE A 23 -15.46 2.13 13.11
C ILE A 23 -16.53 1.07 13.41
N HIS A 24 -17.27 0.62 12.39
CA HIS A 24 -18.23 -0.47 12.52
C HIS A 24 -17.59 -1.86 12.41
N ASP A 25 -16.32 -1.92 12.00
CA ASP A 25 -15.58 -3.17 11.85
C ASP A 25 -14.80 -3.60 13.08
N GLY A 26 -14.50 -2.68 14.01
CA GLY A 26 -13.84 -2.97 15.27
C GLY A 26 -13.78 -1.76 16.21
N GLU A 27 -13.57 -2.01 17.51
CA GLU A 27 -13.52 -0.95 18.53
C GLU A 27 -12.26 -0.08 18.40
N THR A 28 -11.15 -0.68 17.96
CA THR A 28 -9.89 0.00 17.67
C THR A 28 -9.42 -0.26 16.25
N ALA A 29 -8.48 0.57 15.77
CA ALA A 29 -7.80 0.34 14.49
C ALA A 29 -7.12 -1.03 14.44
N ALA A 30 -6.54 -1.48 15.56
CA ALA A 30 -5.92 -2.81 15.66
C ALA A 30 -6.96 -3.93 15.54
N ASP A 31 -8.16 -3.76 16.10
CA ASP A 31 -9.24 -4.77 15.99
C ASP A 31 -9.73 -4.93 14.55
N VAL A 32 -9.81 -3.82 13.81
CA VAL A 32 -10.20 -3.83 12.38
C VAL A 32 -9.18 -4.63 11.57
N VAL A 33 -7.88 -4.37 11.79
CA VAL A 33 -6.80 -5.10 11.12
C VAL A 33 -6.79 -6.58 11.54
N ALA A 34 -6.97 -6.87 12.83
CA ALA A 34 -7.02 -8.23 13.34
C ALA A 34 -8.19 -9.03 12.74
N LYS A 35 -9.37 -8.41 12.65
CA LYS A 35 -10.57 -8.99 12.01
C LYS A 35 -10.31 -9.31 10.53
N TYR A 36 -9.71 -8.37 9.79
CA TYR A 36 -9.31 -8.59 8.40
C TYR A 36 -8.33 -9.77 8.26
N LEU A 37 -7.27 -9.80 9.08
CA LEU A 37 -6.26 -10.85 9.04
C LEU A 37 -6.81 -12.23 9.43
N ALA A 38 -7.77 -12.29 10.36
CA ALA A 38 -8.43 -13.53 10.74
C ALA A 38 -9.21 -14.18 9.58
N GLN A 39 -9.74 -13.36 8.67
CA GLN A 39 -10.49 -13.79 7.48
C GLN A 39 -9.62 -13.93 6.23
N SER A 40 -8.36 -13.49 6.31
CA SER A 40 -7.43 -13.47 5.19
C SER A 40 -6.79 -14.82 4.93
N GLN A 41 -6.47 -15.08 3.65
CA GLN A 41 -5.59 -16.16 3.25
C GLN A 41 -4.16 -15.90 3.73
N ASP A 42 -3.35 -16.97 3.84
CA ASP A 42 -2.01 -16.87 4.41
C ASP A 42 -1.08 -16.00 3.53
N GLU A 43 -1.23 -16.04 2.20
CA GLU A 43 -0.53 -15.16 1.26
C GLU A 43 -0.79 -13.67 1.52
N GLN A 44 -2.00 -13.30 1.95
CA GLN A 44 -2.34 -11.90 2.24
C GLN A 44 -1.64 -11.46 3.52
N ALA A 45 -1.75 -12.26 4.57
CA ALA A 45 -1.09 -11.97 5.85
C ALA A 45 0.45 -11.90 5.67
N LEU A 46 1.01 -12.76 4.82
CA LEU A 46 2.43 -12.71 4.46
C LEU A 46 2.80 -11.44 3.69
N ALA A 47 2.00 -11.02 2.72
CA ALA A 47 2.22 -9.79 1.96
C ALA A 47 2.15 -8.55 2.87
N VAL A 48 1.16 -8.48 3.77
CA VAL A 48 1.02 -7.39 4.75
C VAL A 48 2.23 -7.36 5.67
N ARG A 49 2.63 -8.51 6.22
CA ARG A 49 3.81 -8.62 7.09
C ARG A 49 5.08 -8.16 6.39
N ARG A 50 5.29 -8.59 5.14
CA ARG A 50 6.46 -8.21 4.33
C ARG A 50 6.53 -6.69 4.19
N ASP A 51 5.44 -6.09 3.74
CA ASP A 51 5.37 -4.65 3.50
C ASP A 51 5.53 -3.85 4.80
N ALA A 52 4.88 -4.26 5.90
CA ALA A 52 5.03 -3.60 7.19
C ALA A 52 6.47 -3.64 7.71
N ARG A 53 7.15 -4.78 7.54
CA ARG A 53 8.59 -4.92 7.88
C ARG A 53 9.50 -4.08 6.98
N LEU A 54 9.16 -3.92 5.69
CA LEU A 54 9.88 -3.00 4.81
C LEU A 54 9.69 -1.55 5.25
N LEU A 55 8.47 -1.14 5.57
CA LEU A 55 8.15 0.20 6.05
C LEU A 55 8.87 0.56 7.36
N ASN A 56 9.09 -0.40 8.26
CA ASN A 56 9.85 -0.17 9.50
C ASN A 56 11.30 0.35 9.30
N ARG A 57 11.80 0.43 8.06
CA ARG A 57 13.07 1.09 7.70
C ARG A 57 12.97 2.62 7.64
N LEU A 58 11.76 3.18 7.64
CA LEU A 58 11.49 4.62 7.56
C LEU A 58 11.27 5.22 8.95
N PRO A 59 11.56 6.52 9.14
CA PRO A 59 11.28 7.21 10.40
C PRO A 59 9.76 7.41 10.58
N SER A 60 9.29 7.53 11.83
CA SER A 60 7.86 7.68 12.17
C SER A 60 7.16 8.78 11.37
N PRO A 61 7.70 10.00 11.23
CA PRO A 61 7.02 11.06 10.49
C PRO A 61 6.80 10.71 9.00
N THR A 62 7.76 10.03 8.36
CA THR A 62 7.60 9.55 6.98
C THR A 62 6.51 8.49 6.89
N LEU A 63 6.43 7.59 7.88
CA LEU A 63 5.38 6.57 7.95
C LEU A 63 3.99 7.20 8.13
N GLU A 64 3.88 8.23 8.95
CA GLU A 64 2.62 8.95 9.18
C GLU A 64 2.07 9.52 7.88
N VAL A 65 2.92 10.18 7.10
CA VAL A 65 2.56 10.70 5.76
C VAL A 65 2.12 9.58 4.82
N LEU A 66 2.80 8.43 4.81
CA LEU A 66 2.44 7.31 3.92
C LEU A 66 1.12 6.65 4.31
N TRP A 67 0.88 6.46 5.61
CA TRP A 67 -0.37 5.92 6.13
C TRP A 67 -1.54 6.86 5.89
N GLU A 68 -1.38 8.17 6.13
CA GLU A 68 -2.40 9.16 5.80
C GLU A 68 -2.68 9.24 4.30
N ALA A 69 -1.64 9.30 3.46
CA ALA A 69 -1.85 9.36 2.01
C ALA A 69 -2.50 8.08 1.47
N GLY A 70 -2.16 6.93 2.04
CA GLY A 70 -2.67 5.63 1.60
C GLY A 70 -4.06 5.29 2.10
N SER A 71 -4.63 6.04 3.05
CA SER A 71 -5.91 5.75 3.71
C SER A 71 -6.87 6.92 3.59
N GLN A 72 -8.16 6.63 3.39
CA GLN A 72 -9.17 7.68 3.28
C GLN A 72 -9.44 8.38 4.63
N TYR A 73 -9.48 7.60 5.72
CA TYR A 73 -9.79 8.07 7.07
C TYR A 73 -8.88 7.44 8.12
N MET A 74 -7.57 7.63 7.97
CA MET A 74 -6.57 7.14 8.94
C MET A 74 -6.88 7.63 10.36
N PRO A 75 -6.90 6.75 11.38
CA PRO A 75 -6.99 7.16 12.77
C PRO A 75 -5.86 8.13 13.13
N ALA A 76 -6.17 9.13 13.97
CA ALA A 76 -5.17 10.08 14.42
C ALA A 76 -4.00 9.36 15.12
N PHE A 77 -2.77 9.68 14.75
CA PHE A 77 -1.59 8.90 15.17
C PHE A 77 -1.36 8.84 16.68
N HIS A 78 -1.80 9.83 17.45
CA HIS A 78 -1.72 9.79 18.90
C HIS A 78 -2.58 8.66 19.52
N LEU A 79 -3.58 8.14 18.80
CA LEU A 79 -4.41 7.00 19.22
C LEU A 79 -3.77 5.65 18.89
N VAL A 80 -2.77 5.62 18.01
CA VAL A 80 -2.08 4.40 17.55
C VAL A 80 -0.57 4.42 17.81
N GLY A 81 -0.08 5.37 18.62
CA GLY A 81 1.31 5.45 19.06
C GLY A 81 2.30 6.05 18.05
N GLY A 82 1.83 6.71 16.99
CA GLY A 82 2.67 7.21 15.91
C GLY A 82 2.83 6.22 14.76
N GLY A 83 3.35 6.68 13.61
CA GLY A 83 3.49 5.84 12.42
C GLY A 83 4.40 4.63 12.62
N ALA A 84 5.48 4.78 13.39
CA ALA A 84 6.39 3.68 13.68
C ALA A 84 5.79 2.62 14.62
N GLU A 85 5.00 3.03 15.63
CA GLU A 85 4.32 2.08 16.50
C GLU A 85 3.19 1.37 15.76
N TRP A 86 2.38 2.12 15.02
CA TRP A 86 1.32 1.56 14.20
C TRP A 86 1.83 0.52 13.18
N THR A 87 2.94 0.82 12.49
CA THR A 87 3.54 -0.11 11.51
C THR A 87 4.05 -1.39 12.18
N ARG A 88 4.60 -1.31 13.39
CA ARG A 88 4.98 -2.49 14.19
C ARG A 88 3.75 -3.29 14.60
N THR A 89 2.70 -2.63 15.09
CA THR A 89 1.43 -3.28 15.47
C THR A 89 0.87 -4.10 14.31
N VAL A 90 0.83 -3.55 13.09
CA VAL A 90 0.37 -4.28 11.89
C VAL A 90 1.23 -5.52 11.61
N ALA A 91 2.57 -5.41 11.74
CA ALA A 91 3.47 -6.55 11.57
C ALA A 91 3.26 -7.63 12.65
N ASP A 92 3.09 -7.23 13.91
CA ASP A 92 2.89 -8.11 15.05
C ASP A 92 1.55 -8.86 14.97
N LEU A 93 0.49 -8.18 14.52
CA LEU A 93 -0.80 -8.83 14.25
C LEU A 93 -0.69 -9.91 13.16
N CYS A 94 0.08 -9.65 12.10
CA CYS A 94 0.36 -10.66 11.09
C CYS A 94 1.15 -11.83 11.66
N ASP A 95 2.19 -11.57 12.46
CA ASP A 95 2.99 -12.62 13.09
C ASP A 95 2.15 -13.49 14.04
N ALA A 96 1.26 -12.89 14.84
CA ALA A 96 0.34 -13.61 15.71
C ALA A 96 -0.62 -14.53 14.90
N ARG A 97 -1.23 -14.00 13.82
CA ARG A 97 -2.13 -14.77 12.95
C ARG A 97 -1.41 -15.91 12.22
N LEU A 98 -0.19 -15.68 11.74
CA LEU A 98 0.58 -16.69 11.01
C LEU A 98 1.13 -17.77 11.95
N ALA A 99 1.51 -17.43 13.20
CA ALA A 99 1.98 -18.40 14.18
C ALA A 99 0.90 -19.41 14.62
N ALA A 100 -0.38 -19.04 14.51
CA ALA A 100 -1.50 -19.93 14.78
C ALA A 100 -1.71 -21.02 13.71
N HIS A 101 -1.00 -20.97 12.58
CA HIS A 101 -1.17 -21.88 11.44
C HIS A 101 0.07 -22.78 11.27
N ALA A 102 -0.12 -24.10 11.20
CA ALA A 102 0.97 -25.07 11.23
C ALA A 102 1.82 -25.14 9.95
N GLU A 103 1.27 -24.78 8.78
CA GLU A 103 1.95 -24.91 7.48
C GLU A 103 1.76 -23.68 6.58
N VAL A 104 2.29 -22.53 7.02
CA VAL A 104 2.32 -21.31 6.20
C VAL A 104 3.43 -21.40 5.15
N ARG A 105 3.07 -21.44 3.86
CA ARG A 105 4.04 -21.44 2.76
C ARG A 105 4.59 -20.03 2.51
N ALA A 106 5.90 -19.91 2.37
CA ALA A 106 6.54 -18.63 2.07
C ALA A 106 6.13 -18.09 0.68
N LEU A 107 6.12 -16.77 0.53
CA LEU A 107 5.96 -16.12 -0.77
C LEU A 107 7.14 -16.46 -1.68
N THR A 108 6.87 -16.69 -2.97
CA THR A 108 7.90 -17.07 -3.96
C THR A 108 7.67 -16.35 -5.29
N GLY A 109 8.67 -16.38 -6.17
CA GLY A 109 8.56 -15.81 -7.51
C GLY A 109 8.16 -14.33 -7.47
N ALA A 110 7.08 -13.99 -8.19
CA ALA A 110 6.58 -12.62 -8.21
C ALA A 110 6.23 -12.09 -6.84
N ASP A 111 5.65 -12.91 -5.98
CA ASP A 111 5.18 -12.50 -4.66
C ASP A 111 6.32 -12.17 -3.69
N ALA A 112 7.54 -12.60 -3.98
CA ALA A 112 8.73 -12.24 -3.21
C ALA A 112 9.48 -11.01 -3.76
N GLU A 113 9.15 -10.52 -4.96
CA GLU A 113 9.88 -9.43 -5.59
C GLU A 113 9.47 -8.04 -5.08
N GLU A 114 10.48 -7.21 -4.85
CA GLU A 114 10.37 -5.82 -4.37
C GLU A 114 10.40 -4.79 -5.51
N GLY A 115 10.57 -5.22 -6.77
CA GLY A 115 10.47 -4.32 -7.93
C GLY A 115 11.68 -3.42 -8.19
N ALA A 116 12.89 -3.80 -7.73
CA ALA A 116 14.10 -2.99 -7.86
C ALA A 116 14.38 -2.48 -9.30
N ALA A 117 14.07 -3.28 -10.33
CA ALA A 117 14.24 -2.89 -11.73
C ALA A 117 13.31 -1.75 -12.18
N CYS A 118 12.25 -1.46 -11.42
CA CYS A 118 11.29 -0.40 -11.71
C CYS A 118 11.55 0.88 -10.92
N LEU A 119 12.63 0.96 -10.11
CA LEU A 119 12.90 2.10 -9.23
C LEU A 119 12.83 3.45 -9.95
N ASP A 120 13.55 3.59 -11.06
CA ASP A 120 13.62 4.86 -11.79
C ASP A 120 12.26 5.25 -12.38
N ALA A 121 11.51 4.29 -12.92
CA ALA A 121 10.18 4.53 -13.47
C ALA A 121 9.18 4.93 -12.38
N VAL A 122 9.22 4.28 -11.22
CA VAL A 122 8.37 4.58 -10.06
C VAL A 122 8.69 5.96 -9.51
N VAL A 123 9.97 6.30 -9.31
CA VAL A 123 10.38 7.63 -8.82
C VAL A 123 9.99 8.72 -9.81
N ALA A 124 10.17 8.50 -11.11
CA ALA A 124 9.77 9.46 -12.13
C ALA A 124 8.25 9.71 -12.12
N GLU A 125 7.43 8.67 -11.95
CA GLU A 125 5.99 8.84 -11.87
C GLU A 125 5.57 9.53 -10.56
N ILE A 126 6.15 9.17 -9.40
CA ILE A 126 5.92 9.86 -8.12
C ILE A 126 6.19 11.36 -8.27
N GLU A 127 7.32 11.73 -8.87
CA GLU A 127 7.65 13.13 -9.11
C GLU A 127 6.63 13.77 -10.05
N ALA A 128 6.31 13.14 -11.18
CA ALA A 128 5.39 13.69 -12.16
C ALA A 128 3.98 13.99 -11.62
N VAL A 129 3.54 13.31 -10.55
CA VAL A 129 2.22 13.48 -9.91
C VAL A 129 2.23 14.76 -9.03
N ARG A 130 2.21 15.93 -9.68
CA ARG A 130 2.27 17.24 -9.01
C ARG A 130 1.03 17.58 -8.17
N LEU A 131 -0.08 16.87 -8.41
CA LEU A 131 -1.33 16.97 -7.65
C LEU A 131 -1.20 16.51 -6.19
N LEU A 132 -0.27 15.61 -5.87
CA LEU A 132 -0.03 15.22 -4.49
C LEU A 132 0.73 16.32 -3.73
N PRO A 133 0.59 16.44 -2.41
CA PRO A 133 1.46 17.29 -1.61
C PRO A 133 2.95 16.93 -1.78
N ALA A 134 3.84 17.93 -1.64
CA ALA A 134 5.28 17.71 -1.79
C ALA A 134 5.85 16.73 -0.75
N GLU A 135 5.31 16.77 0.47
CA GLU A 135 5.67 15.85 1.54
C GLU A 135 5.29 14.39 1.21
N VAL A 136 4.10 14.17 0.63
CA VAL A 136 3.66 12.84 0.18
C VAL A 136 4.59 12.30 -0.91
N ARG A 137 4.92 13.12 -1.91
CA ARG A 137 5.90 12.72 -2.94
C ARG A 137 7.27 12.40 -2.36
N SER A 138 7.74 13.19 -1.38
CA SER A 138 9.01 12.96 -0.70
C SER A 138 8.99 11.63 0.06
N ALA A 139 7.92 11.36 0.82
CA ALA A 139 7.75 10.12 1.58
C ALA A 139 7.66 8.90 0.65
N LEU A 140 6.91 8.99 -0.45
CA LEU A 140 6.84 7.94 -1.48
C LEU A 140 8.20 7.68 -2.13
N THR A 141 8.97 8.73 -2.43
CA THR A 141 10.32 8.59 -3.00
C THR A 141 11.27 7.94 -2.00
N GLU A 142 11.18 8.29 -0.72
CA GLU A 142 11.96 7.65 0.34
C GLU A 142 11.57 6.17 0.49
N CYS A 143 10.27 5.85 0.44
CA CYS A 143 9.76 4.48 0.43
C CYS A 143 10.31 3.69 -0.77
N ALA A 144 10.28 4.25 -1.98
CA ALA A 144 10.79 3.58 -3.18
C ALA A 144 12.29 3.23 -3.04
N ARG A 145 13.07 4.14 -2.45
CA ARG A 145 14.53 4.00 -2.32
C ARG A 145 14.98 3.13 -1.14
N ARG A 146 14.26 3.14 -0.02
CA ARG A 146 14.67 2.47 1.23
C ARG A 146 13.89 1.20 1.54
N CYS A 147 12.66 1.13 1.05
CA CYS A 147 11.76 0.00 1.29
C CYS A 147 11.65 -0.86 0.04
N SER A 148 10.93 -0.37 -0.98
CA SER A 148 10.60 -1.12 -2.18
C SER A 148 9.88 -0.22 -3.20
N PRO A 149 10.29 -0.20 -4.48
CA PRO A 149 9.52 0.43 -5.55
C PRO A 149 8.12 -0.14 -5.72
N ASP A 150 7.95 -1.45 -5.53
CA ASP A 150 6.65 -2.14 -5.58
C ASP A 150 5.66 -1.56 -4.57
N LEU A 151 6.09 -1.43 -3.31
CA LEU A 151 5.26 -0.88 -2.25
C LEU A 151 4.98 0.61 -2.47
N ALA A 152 6.01 1.40 -2.79
CA ALA A 152 5.84 2.83 -3.04
C ALA A 152 4.84 3.10 -4.17
N PHE A 153 4.87 2.29 -5.23
CA PHE A 153 3.94 2.43 -6.34
C PHE A 153 2.50 2.07 -5.96
N ARG A 154 2.27 1.01 -5.17
CA ARG A 154 0.91 0.72 -4.65
C ARG A 154 0.39 1.83 -3.74
N VAL A 155 1.24 2.40 -2.87
CA VAL A 155 0.83 3.54 -2.02
C VAL A 155 0.56 4.79 -2.87
N LEU A 156 1.32 5.02 -3.95
CA LEU A 156 1.04 6.11 -4.90
C LEU A 156 -0.37 5.96 -5.51
N LEU A 157 -0.75 4.76 -5.96
CA LEU A 157 -2.08 4.52 -6.52
C LEU A 157 -3.18 4.81 -5.50
N LYS A 158 -3.02 4.39 -4.24
CA LYS A 158 -3.95 4.75 -3.15
C LYS A 158 -4.02 6.24 -2.91
N ALA A 159 -2.88 6.90 -2.83
CA ALA A 159 -2.80 8.35 -2.64
C ALA A 159 -3.52 9.12 -3.74
N ILE A 160 -3.45 8.62 -4.98
CA ILE A 160 -4.19 9.18 -6.11
C ILE A 160 -5.70 8.90 -5.97
N SER A 161 -6.10 7.67 -5.66
CA SER A 161 -7.53 7.31 -5.49
C SER A 161 -8.23 8.10 -4.38
N TYR A 162 -7.52 8.45 -3.31
CA TYR A 162 -8.05 9.22 -2.17
C TYR A 162 -7.77 10.73 -2.25
N ALA A 163 -7.10 11.18 -3.30
CA ALA A 163 -6.90 12.60 -3.51
C ALA A 163 -8.24 13.31 -3.81
N PRO A 164 -8.31 14.64 -3.66
CA PRO A 164 -9.53 15.41 -3.95
C PRO A 164 -10.13 15.10 -5.33
N ALA A 165 -11.46 15.12 -5.40
CA ALA A 165 -12.24 14.67 -6.56
C ALA A 165 -11.99 15.47 -7.85
N GLU A 166 -11.35 16.64 -7.77
CA GLU A 166 -10.99 17.45 -8.94
C GLU A 166 -9.76 16.94 -9.70
N ILE A 167 -9.15 15.84 -9.25
CA ILE A 167 -7.98 15.26 -9.87
C ILE A 167 -8.35 14.36 -11.04
N THR A 168 -7.75 14.66 -12.19
CA THR A 168 -7.83 13.84 -13.39
C THR A 168 -6.44 13.33 -13.80
N LEU A 169 -6.41 12.13 -14.39
CA LEU A 169 -5.24 11.54 -15.01
C LEU A 169 -5.37 11.65 -16.53
N SER A 170 -4.29 12.07 -17.19
CA SER A 170 -4.25 11.94 -18.65
C SER A 170 -4.08 10.47 -19.06
N ALA A 171 -4.65 10.08 -20.21
CA ALA A 171 -4.51 8.73 -20.75
C ALA A 171 -3.03 8.30 -20.88
N ALA A 172 -2.15 9.22 -21.29
CA ALA A 172 -0.71 8.97 -21.40
C ALA A 172 -0.04 8.68 -20.06
N ARG A 173 -0.57 9.23 -18.95
CA ARG A 173 -0.08 8.96 -17.60
C ARG A 173 -0.58 7.60 -17.11
N TYR A 174 -1.86 7.32 -17.29
CA TYR A 174 -2.43 6.03 -16.96
C TYR A 174 -1.69 4.88 -17.67
N ALA A 175 -1.41 5.02 -18.97
CA ALA A 175 -0.63 4.05 -19.73
C ALA A 175 0.80 3.81 -19.16
N ARG A 176 1.44 4.84 -18.59
CA ARG A 176 2.74 4.65 -17.89
C ARG A 176 2.56 3.88 -16.59
N MET A 177 1.50 4.15 -15.83
CA MET A 177 1.17 3.40 -14.62
C MET A 177 0.87 1.93 -14.95
N GLU A 178 0.16 1.65 -16.05
CA GLU A 178 -0.07 0.29 -16.54
C GLU A 178 1.23 -0.40 -16.92
N ALA A 179 2.16 0.29 -17.59
CA ALA A 179 3.47 -0.25 -17.93
C ALA A 179 4.28 -0.60 -16.67
N ILE A 180 4.27 0.24 -15.63
CA ILE A 180 4.88 -0.04 -14.33
C ILE A 180 4.22 -1.24 -13.67
N GLY A 181 2.88 -1.28 -13.61
CA GLY A 181 2.12 -2.40 -13.04
C GLY A 181 2.41 -3.73 -13.74
N SER A 182 2.52 -3.72 -15.07
CA SER A 182 2.91 -4.89 -15.87
C SER A 182 4.33 -5.36 -15.54
N ALA A 183 5.29 -4.43 -15.43
CA ALA A 183 6.67 -4.75 -15.05
C ALA A 183 6.78 -5.31 -13.62
N LEU A 184 5.92 -4.86 -12.70
CA LEU A 184 5.77 -5.38 -11.33
C LEU A 184 4.89 -6.65 -11.25
N ARG A 185 4.37 -7.10 -12.40
CA ARG A 185 3.52 -8.28 -12.59
C ARG A 185 2.23 -8.26 -11.78
N TYR A 186 1.66 -7.07 -11.63
CA TYR A 186 0.38 -6.88 -10.98
C TYR A 186 -0.75 -7.59 -11.70
N GLY A 187 -1.76 -7.91 -10.90
CA GLY A 187 -3.08 -8.28 -11.37
C GLY A 187 -3.80 -7.15 -12.07
N GLU A 188 -4.88 -7.51 -12.76
CA GLU A 188 -5.76 -6.61 -13.51
C GLU A 188 -6.21 -5.39 -12.70
N PHE A 189 -6.59 -5.60 -11.43
CA PHE A 189 -7.32 -4.59 -10.66
C PHE A 189 -6.44 -3.70 -9.80
N VAL A 190 -5.11 -3.82 -9.87
CA VAL A 190 -4.21 -2.98 -9.05
C VAL A 190 -4.07 -1.59 -9.64
N VAL A 191 -3.77 -1.48 -10.94
CA VAL A 191 -3.67 -0.17 -11.63
C VAL A 191 -5.06 0.35 -12.03
N ASP A 192 -5.99 -0.55 -12.36
CA ASP A 192 -7.38 -0.20 -12.69
C ASP A 192 -8.09 0.54 -11.56
N SER A 193 -7.60 0.46 -10.32
CA SER A 193 -8.13 1.20 -9.17
C SER A 193 -8.08 2.72 -9.32
N VAL A 194 -7.38 3.26 -10.32
CA VAL A 194 -7.36 4.70 -10.66
C VAL A 194 -7.89 4.98 -12.07
N ALA A 195 -8.39 3.98 -12.79
CA ALA A 195 -8.87 4.13 -14.17
C ALA A 195 -10.06 5.11 -14.28
N TYR A 196 -10.91 5.15 -13.24
CA TYR A 196 -12.05 6.07 -13.19
C TYR A 196 -11.66 7.56 -13.10
N LEU A 197 -10.37 7.86 -12.85
CA LEU A 197 -9.83 9.22 -12.82
C LEU A 197 -9.31 9.66 -14.20
N VAL A 198 -9.31 8.80 -15.21
CA VAL A 198 -8.79 9.14 -16.53
C VAL A 198 -9.78 10.06 -17.25
N GLU A 199 -9.30 11.21 -17.73
CA GLU A 199 -10.09 12.11 -18.59
C GLU A 199 -10.57 11.37 -19.84
N GLU A 200 -11.88 11.36 -20.07
CA GLU A 200 -12.43 10.99 -21.37
C GLU A 200 -11.98 12.05 -22.40
N ALA A 201 -11.38 11.57 -23.49
CA ALA A 201 -10.83 12.41 -24.57
C ALA A 201 -11.93 13.08 -25.42
#